data_AF-A0A250JU35-F1
#
_entry.id   AF-A0A250JU35-F1
#
_cell.length_a   1.000
_cell.length_b   1.000
_cell.length_c   1.000
_cell.angle_alpha   90.00
_cell.angle_beta   90.00
_cell.angle_gamma   90.00
#
_symmetry.space_group_name_H-M   'P 1'
#
loop_
_entity.id
_entity.type
_entity.pdbx_description
1 polymer ?
#
loop_
_entity_poly.entity_id
_entity_poly.type
_entity_poly.pdbx_seq_one_letter_code
_entity_poly.pdbx_strand_id
1 'polypeptide(L)'
;MTVTRENPRVSVNKLGQYLTATPSLRKRIIQGQKHPVDARYLRYPAAAQAIIEFLCEGRDEVILRYHQRRLLNAQPESDYDEHRLALCAEALQRCLVAAGGLATQAIASPVDAGLPPLALAGVDISVRPDVLLRSVDAQGMMRSGLLKLYFSKHTPLDERSGQYIATVLQRYAEERLEQRGPVDSRLVGVFDVFAGRLFQAPRAQQRRMNDVRLACEEIAARWDVH
;
A
#
# COMPACT_ATOMS: atom_id res chain seq x y z
N MET A 1 22.72 -1.87 -9.56
CA MET A 1 22.38 -2.90 -10.56
C MET A 1 20.93 -3.29 -10.32
N THR A 2 20.06 -3.20 -11.33
CA THR A 2 18.68 -3.67 -11.24
C THR A 2 18.67 -5.20 -11.27
N VAL A 3 18.18 -5.82 -10.20
CA VAL A 3 18.04 -7.29 -10.14
C VAL A 3 16.89 -7.68 -11.06
N THR A 4 17.15 -8.48 -12.08
CA THR A 4 16.10 -9.07 -12.92
C THR A 4 15.41 -10.19 -12.14
N ARG A 5 14.08 -10.21 -12.18
CA ARG A 5 13.27 -11.27 -11.58
C ARG A 5 12.92 -12.32 -12.62
N GLU A 6 13.39 -13.55 -12.42
CA GLU A 6 13.04 -14.70 -13.25
C GLU A 6 11.55 -15.07 -13.09
N ASN A 7 11.05 -15.09 -11.85
CA ASN A 7 9.67 -15.49 -11.58
C ASN A 7 8.69 -14.30 -11.57
N PRO A 8 7.43 -14.47 -12.06
CA PRO A 8 6.41 -13.45 -12.06
C PRO A 8 6.12 -12.88 -10.67
N ARG A 9 6.36 -11.58 -10.50
CA ARG A 9 6.14 -10.90 -9.23
C ARG A 9 5.73 -9.45 -9.40
N VAL A 10 4.61 -9.06 -8.81
CA VAL A 10 4.05 -7.71 -8.91
C VAL A 10 3.72 -7.14 -7.53
N SER A 11 3.94 -5.85 -7.31
CA SER A 11 3.40 -5.18 -6.12
C SER A 11 1.90 -4.97 -6.25
N VAL A 12 1.16 -5.06 -5.14
CA VAL A 12 -0.30 -4.86 -5.16
C VAL A 12 -0.68 -3.48 -5.73
N ASN A 13 0.13 -2.45 -5.48
CA ASN A 13 -0.06 -1.11 -6.03
C ASN A 13 -0.01 -1.11 -7.57
N LYS A 14 0.94 -1.84 -8.16
CA LYS A 14 1.06 -1.95 -9.62
C LYS A 14 0.01 -2.88 -10.22
N LEU A 15 -0.43 -3.90 -9.49
CA LEU A 15 -1.55 -4.75 -9.90
C LEU A 15 -2.87 -3.96 -9.96
N GLY A 16 -3.14 -3.10 -8.98
CA GLY A 16 -4.28 -2.20 -9.00
C GLY A 16 -4.30 -1.28 -10.23
N GLN A 17 -3.13 -0.72 -10.58
CA GLN A 17 -2.97 0.07 -11.82
C GLN A 17 -3.13 -0.79 -13.08
N TYR A 18 -2.59 -2.01 -13.09
CA TYR A 18 -2.63 -2.92 -14.23
C TYR A 18 -4.07 -3.26 -14.65
N LEU A 19 -4.93 -3.50 -13.66
CA LEU A 19 -6.34 -3.88 -13.87
C LEU A 19 -7.16 -2.81 -14.60
N THR A 20 -6.76 -1.54 -14.52
CA THR A 20 -7.43 -0.42 -15.22
C THR A 20 -6.58 0.18 -16.34
N ALA A 21 -5.37 -0.34 -16.57
CA ALA A 21 -4.41 0.20 -17.52
C ALA A 21 -4.73 -0.09 -18.99
N THR A 22 -4.27 0.81 -19.87
CA THR A 22 -4.16 0.55 -21.30
C THR A 22 -3.11 -0.54 -21.60
N PRO A 23 -3.16 -1.21 -22.77
CA PRO A 23 -2.18 -2.23 -23.14
C PRO A 23 -0.72 -1.78 -23.03
N SER A 24 -0.40 -0.57 -23.47
CA SER A 24 0.95 0.00 -23.39
C SER A 24 1.43 0.19 -21.95
N LEU A 25 0.53 0.63 -21.06
CA LEU A 25 0.86 0.77 -19.64
C LEU A 25 1.01 -0.60 -18.96
N ARG A 26 0.19 -1.59 -19.31
CA ARG A 26 0.34 -2.98 -18.82
C ARG A 26 1.72 -3.56 -19.17
N LYS A 27 2.16 -3.40 -20.42
CA LYS A 27 3.52 -3.82 -20.86
C LYS A 27 4.61 -3.15 -20.01
N ARG A 28 4.52 -1.83 -19.82
CA ARG A 28 5.49 -1.07 -19.00
C ARG A 28 5.48 -1.51 -17.54
N ILE A 29 4.32 -1.83 -16.98
CA ILE A 29 4.20 -2.34 -15.61
C ILE A 29 4.94 -3.69 -15.50
N ILE A 30 4.72 -4.63 -16.41
CA ILE A 30 5.41 -5.93 -16.39
C ILE A 30 6.93 -5.73 -16.44
N GLN A 31 7.42 -4.96 -17.42
CA GLN A 31 8.85 -4.65 -17.56
C GLN A 31 9.44 -4.01 -16.29
N GLY A 32 8.76 -3.01 -15.72
CA GLY A 32 9.21 -2.35 -14.50
C GLY A 32 9.11 -3.21 -13.24
N GLN A 33 8.29 -4.26 -13.23
CA GLN A 33 8.24 -5.23 -12.13
C GLN A 33 9.24 -6.38 -12.31
N LYS A 34 9.61 -6.71 -13.55
CA LYS A 34 10.71 -7.63 -13.86
C LYS A 34 12.06 -7.00 -13.51
N HIS A 35 12.21 -5.69 -13.71
CA HIS A 35 13.40 -4.92 -13.35
C HIS A 35 13.07 -3.84 -12.30
N PRO A 36 12.82 -4.22 -11.04
CA PRO A 36 12.51 -3.28 -9.97
C PRO A 36 13.67 -2.29 -9.73
N VAL A 37 13.31 -1.08 -9.33
CA VAL A 37 14.26 -0.10 -8.81
C VAL A 37 14.90 -0.60 -7.51
N ASP A 38 16.18 -0.25 -7.31
CA ASP A 38 16.90 -0.49 -6.06
C ASP A 38 16.20 0.25 -4.90
N ALA A 39 16.14 -0.38 -3.73
CA ALA A 39 15.46 0.13 -2.55
C ALA A 39 15.99 1.49 -2.10
N ARG A 40 17.27 1.81 -2.36
CA ARG A 40 17.83 3.14 -2.06
C ARG A 40 17.19 4.28 -2.86
N TYR A 41 16.54 3.96 -3.98
CA TYR A 41 15.81 4.94 -4.81
C TYR A 41 14.31 5.01 -4.49
N LEU A 42 13.87 4.47 -3.34
CA LEU A 42 12.51 4.67 -2.85
C LEU A 42 12.32 6.12 -2.38
N ARG A 43 11.23 6.74 -2.80
CA ARG A 43 10.97 8.18 -2.60
C ARG A 43 10.35 8.54 -1.26
N TYR A 44 9.60 7.62 -0.64
CA TYR A 44 8.75 7.92 0.52
C TYR A 44 9.02 7.10 1.80
N PRO A 45 10.21 6.50 2.05
CA PRO A 45 10.39 5.67 3.24
C PRO A 45 10.20 6.44 4.55
N ALA A 46 10.72 7.67 4.64
CA ALA A 46 10.59 8.51 5.83
C ALA A 46 9.15 8.96 6.09
N ALA A 47 8.41 9.31 5.03
CA ALA A 47 7.00 9.68 5.16
C ALA A 47 6.14 8.49 5.61
N ALA A 48 6.38 7.29 5.06
CA ALA A 48 5.67 6.08 5.48
C ALA A 48 5.92 5.78 6.96
N GLN A 49 7.17 5.85 7.42
CA GLN A 49 7.52 5.63 8.82
C GLN A 49 6.81 6.61 9.75
N ALA A 50 6.84 7.91 9.44
CA ALA A 50 6.18 8.94 10.25
C ALA A 50 4.65 8.78 10.29
N ILE A 51 4.02 8.35 9.18
CA ILE A 51 2.58 8.09 9.15
C ILE A 51 2.22 6.83 9.95
N ILE A 52 3.05 5.78 9.89
CA ILE A 52 2.87 4.58 10.72
C ILE A 52 2.98 4.95 12.20
N GLU A 53 4.00 5.71 12.60
CA GLU A 53 4.17 6.18 13.98
C GLU A 53 2.98 7.02 14.44
N PHE A 54 2.56 8.01 13.64
CA PHE A 54 1.34 8.78 13.89
C PHE A 54 0.13 7.87 14.15
N LEU A 55 -0.11 6.87 13.30
CA LEU A 55 -1.25 5.97 13.46
C LEU A 55 -1.16 5.14 14.76
N CYS A 56 0.03 4.66 15.11
CA CYS A 56 0.25 3.78 16.26
C CYS A 56 0.22 4.53 17.60
N GLU A 57 0.72 5.77 17.61
CA GLU A 57 0.81 6.63 18.81
C GLU A 57 -0.44 7.53 18.95
N GLY A 58 -1.62 6.93 18.80
CA GLY A 58 -2.88 7.60 19.08
C GLY A 58 -3.31 8.68 18.08
N ARG A 59 -2.64 8.80 16.92
CA ARG A 59 -2.92 9.81 15.89
C ARG A 59 -2.66 11.23 16.37
N ASP A 60 -1.59 11.42 17.13
CA ASP A 60 -1.13 12.75 17.52
C ASP A 60 -0.46 13.47 16.33
N GLU A 61 -1.12 14.51 15.80
CA GLU A 61 -0.61 15.32 14.70
C GLU A 61 0.77 15.94 14.98
N VAL A 62 1.15 16.11 16.25
CA VAL A 62 2.48 16.60 16.64
C VAL A 62 3.57 15.70 16.04
N ILE A 63 3.34 14.40 15.93
CA ILE A 63 4.28 13.43 15.33
C ILE A 63 4.54 13.77 13.86
N LEU A 64 3.47 13.97 13.08
CA LEU A 64 3.60 14.33 11.65
C LEU A 64 4.30 15.68 11.48
N ARG A 65 3.94 16.67 12.30
CA ARG A 65 4.54 18.03 12.26
C ARG A 65 6.02 17.99 12.64
N TYR A 66 6.39 17.19 13.64
CA TYR A 66 7.77 17.00 14.05
C TYR A 66 8.61 16.40 12.92
N HIS A 67 8.16 15.29 12.33
CA HIS A 67 8.87 14.65 11.21
C HIS A 67 8.94 15.54 9.98
N GLN A 68 7.87 16.26 9.65
CA GLN A 68 7.87 17.22 8.55
C GLN A 68 8.92 18.32 8.76
N ARG A 69 8.97 18.90 9.96
CA ARG A 69 9.97 19.93 10.30
C ARG A 69 11.39 19.37 10.22
N ARG A 70 11.62 18.13 10.66
CA ARG A 70 12.93 17.47 10.52
C ARG A 70 13.34 17.31 9.06
N LEU A 71 12.43 16.86 8.20
CA LEU A 71 12.70 16.68 6.77
C LEU A 71 13.02 18.01 6.06
N LEU A 72 12.30 19.08 6.41
CA LEU A 72 12.53 20.42 5.83
C LEU A 72 13.85 21.07 6.27
N ASN A 73 14.38 20.69 7.45
CA ASN A 73 15.64 21.23 7.98
C ASN A 73 16.83 20.25 7.81
N ALA A 74 16.62 19.10 7.21
CA ALA A 74 17.69 18.15 6.95
C ALA A 74 18.64 18.68 5.87
N GLN A 75 19.95 18.45 6.04
CA GLN A 75 20.93 18.77 5.00
C GLN A 75 20.96 17.63 3.99
N PRO A 76 20.61 17.87 2.70
CA PRO A 76 20.61 16.83 1.69
C PRO A 76 22.04 16.43 1.31
N GLU A 77 22.25 15.13 1.07
CA GLU A 77 23.54 14.61 0.61
C GLU A 77 23.71 14.71 -0.92
N SER A 78 22.62 14.96 -1.65
CA SER A 78 22.58 15.08 -3.11
C SER A 78 21.27 15.72 -3.59
N ASP A 79 21.19 16.16 -4.84
CA ASP A 79 19.96 16.66 -5.48
C ASP A 79 18.81 15.63 -5.42
N TYR A 80 19.14 14.34 -5.57
CA TYR A 80 18.17 13.27 -5.44
C TYR A 80 17.59 13.21 -4.02
N ASP A 81 18.46 13.35 -3.02
CA ASP A 81 18.06 13.33 -1.62
C ASP A 81 17.26 14.59 -1.24
N GLU A 82 17.66 15.77 -1.72
CA GLU A 82 16.91 17.01 -1.56
C GLU A 82 15.48 16.86 -2.08
N HIS A 83 15.32 16.34 -3.30
CA HIS A 83 13.99 16.11 -3.87
C HIS A 83 13.19 15.08 -3.06
N ARG A 84 13.84 14.02 -2.57
CA ARG A 84 13.22 12.98 -1.73
C ARG A 84 12.72 13.55 -0.40
N LEU A 85 13.53 14.38 0.27
CA LEU A 85 13.17 15.05 1.52
C LEU A 85 11.96 15.96 1.33
N ALA A 86 11.98 16.80 0.29
CA ALA A 86 10.87 17.69 -0.06
C ALA A 86 9.58 16.90 -0.35
N LEU A 87 9.67 15.81 -1.12
CA LEU A 87 8.52 14.94 -1.41
C LEU A 87 7.95 14.26 -0.16
N CYS A 88 8.81 13.83 0.77
CA CYS A 88 8.37 13.27 2.04
C CYS A 88 7.65 14.33 2.90
N ALA A 89 8.21 15.54 3.00
CA ALA A 89 7.59 16.64 3.75
C ALA A 89 6.23 17.03 3.16
N GLU A 90 6.10 17.05 1.84
CA GLU A 90 4.81 17.27 1.16
C GLU A 90 3.81 16.15 1.47
N ALA A 91 4.24 14.89 1.44
CA ALA A 91 3.37 13.76 1.77
C ALA A 91 2.83 13.85 3.21
N LEU A 92 3.67 14.24 4.17
CA LEU A 92 3.23 14.47 5.56
C LEU A 92 2.25 15.63 5.67
N GLN A 93 2.44 16.71 4.91
CA GLN A 93 1.47 17.81 4.85
C GLN A 93 0.11 17.33 4.33
N ARG A 94 0.10 16.51 3.28
CA ARG A 94 -1.13 15.96 2.70
C ARG A 94 -1.83 15.01 3.68
N CYS A 95 -1.06 14.18 4.37
CA CYS A 95 -1.59 13.31 5.42
C CYS A 95 -2.21 14.11 6.57
N LEU A 96 -1.57 15.19 7.03
CA LEU A 96 -2.11 16.09 8.07
C LEU A 96 -3.47 16.67 7.67
N VAL A 97 -3.59 17.18 6.45
CA VAL A 97 -4.87 17.72 5.93
C VAL A 97 -5.96 16.64 5.88
N ALA A 98 -5.58 15.39 5.59
CA ALA A 98 -6.49 14.27 5.45
C ALA A 98 -6.65 13.43 6.74
N ALA A 99 -6.04 13.81 7.86
CA ALA A 99 -5.94 13.00 9.06
C ALA A 99 -7.32 12.59 9.62
N GLY A 100 -8.31 13.48 9.52
CA GLY A 100 -9.70 13.19 9.91
C GLY A 100 -10.31 12.01 9.14
N GLY A 101 -9.91 11.77 7.89
CA GLY A 101 -10.34 10.62 7.09
C GLY A 101 -9.70 9.29 7.49
N LEU A 102 -8.64 9.32 8.30
CA LEU A 102 -7.95 8.17 8.88
C LEU A 102 -8.33 7.93 10.36
N ALA A 103 -9.23 8.75 10.90
CA ALA A 103 -9.72 8.62 12.26
C ALA A 103 -10.61 7.37 12.38
N THR A 104 -9.99 6.24 12.65
CA THR A 104 -10.65 5.01 13.10
C THR A 104 -10.41 4.83 14.59
N GLN A 105 -11.41 4.36 15.32
CA GLN A 105 -11.26 3.96 16.73
C GLN A 105 -10.42 2.68 16.89
N ALA A 106 -9.96 2.08 15.80
CA ALA A 106 -9.09 0.92 15.85
C ALA A 106 -7.70 1.26 16.40
N ILE A 107 -7.19 0.38 17.25
CA ILE A 107 -5.82 0.37 17.72
C ILE A 107 -4.93 -0.03 16.54
N ALA A 108 -3.91 0.76 16.27
CA ALA A 108 -2.96 0.54 15.20
C ALA A 108 -1.64 -0.01 15.76
N SER A 109 -0.99 -0.87 15.00
CA SER A 109 0.35 -1.38 15.28
C SER A 109 1.10 -1.57 13.96
N PRO A 110 2.43 -1.43 13.92
CA PRO A 110 3.20 -1.71 12.71
C PRO A 110 3.05 -3.18 12.33
N VAL A 111 3.05 -3.46 11.03
CA VAL A 111 3.10 -4.85 10.55
C VAL A 111 4.53 -5.37 10.61
N ASP A 112 4.68 -6.64 11.01
CA ASP A 112 5.95 -7.37 11.01
C ASP A 112 6.64 -7.31 9.64
N ALA A 113 7.92 -6.94 9.64
CA ALA A 113 8.74 -7.00 8.43
C ALA A 113 8.92 -8.47 8.00
N GLY A 114 8.79 -8.76 6.71
CA GLY A 114 9.08 -10.09 6.15
C GLY A 114 7.87 -10.99 5.91
N LEU A 115 6.65 -10.46 5.96
CA LEU A 115 5.50 -11.26 5.55
C LEU A 115 5.64 -11.74 4.08
N PRO A 116 5.36 -13.03 3.80
CA PRO A 116 5.48 -13.60 2.46
C PRO A 116 4.45 -12.99 1.48
N PRO A 117 4.73 -13.04 0.17
CA PRO A 117 3.76 -12.60 -0.83
C PRO A 117 2.47 -13.43 -0.80
N LEU A 118 1.43 -12.91 -1.46
CA LEU A 118 0.24 -13.68 -1.82
C LEU A 118 0.50 -14.38 -3.15
N ALA A 119 0.53 -15.70 -3.18
CA ALA A 119 0.65 -16.45 -4.43
C ALA A 119 -0.73 -16.57 -5.09
N LEU A 120 -0.84 -16.16 -6.35
CA LEU A 120 -2.08 -16.25 -7.12
C LEU A 120 -1.80 -16.46 -8.60
N ALA A 121 -2.34 -17.55 -9.17
CA ALA A 121 -2.26 -17.89 -10.59
C ALA A 121 -0.85 -17.76 -11.19
N GLY A 122 0.15 -18.33 -10.49
CA GLY A 122 1.55 -18.32 -10.93
C GLY A 122 2.30 -17.00 -10.70
N VAL A 123 1.69 -16.03 -10.00
CA VAL A 123 2.30 -14.73 -9.69
C VAL A 123 2.40 -14.51 -8.19
N ASP A 124 3.57 -14.06 -7.74
CA ASP A 124 3.75 -13.55 -6.38
C ASP A 124 3.30 -12.08 -6.29
N ILE A 125 2.26 -11.82 -5.50
CA ILE A 125 1.79 -10.47 -5.23
C ILE A 125 2.42 -9.95 -3.94
N SER A 126 3.27 -8.93 -4.07
CA SER A 126 3.87 -8.23 -2.93
C SER A 126 2.87 -7.23 -2.35
N VAL A 127 2.12 -7.66 -1.33
CA VAL A 127 1.08 -6.86 -0.69
C VAL A 127 1.68 -5.79 0.23
N ARG A 128 2.55 -6.20 1.16
CA ARG A 128 3.27 -5.32 2.11
C ARG A 128 2.35 -4.25 2.73
N PRO A 129 1.38 -4.66 3.57
CA PRO A 129 0.62 -3.70 4.38
C PRO A 129 1.56 -2.94 5.33
N ASP A 130 1.12 -1.76 5.77
CA ASP A 130 1.92 -0.85 6.58
C ASP A 130 1.48 -0.92 8.06
N VAL A 131 0.17 -1.05 8.31
CA VAL A 131 -0.41 -1.03 9.66
C VAL A 131 -1.42 -2.16 9.85
N LEU A 132 -1.32 -2.85 10.98
CA LEU A 132 -2.34 -3.76 11.50
C LEU A 132 -3.32 -2.97 12.36
N LEU A 133 -4.61 -3.09 12.05
CA LEU A 133 -5.69 -2.46 12.77
C LEU A 133 -6.45 -3.50 13.59
N ARG A 134 -6.78 -3.18 14.84
CA ARG A 134 -7.60 -4.02 15.72
C ARG A 134 -8.71 -3.20 16.37
N SER A 135 -9.90 -3.77 16.45
CA SER A 135 -11.01 -3.18 17.21
C SER A 135 -11.82 -4.26 17.90
N VAL A 136 -12.77 -3.83 18.73
CA VAL A 136 -13.81 -4.68 19.30
C VAL A 136 -15.12 -4.30 18.63
N ASP A 137 -15.91 -5.28 18.20
CA ASP A 137 -17.25 -5.01 17.68
C ASP A 137 -18.29 -4.84 18.81
N ALA A 138 -19.54 -4.55 18.44
CA ALA A 138 -20.62 -4.34 19.41
C ALA A 138 -20.94 -5.59 20.25
N GLN A 139 -20.48 -6.77 19.82
CA GLN A 139 -20.66 -8.05 20.51
C GLN A 139 -19.46 -8.40 21.39
N GLY A 140 -18.47 -7.51 21.52
CA GLY A 140 -17.27 -7.77 22.31
C GLY A 140 -16.23 -8.64 21.59
N MET A 141 -16.43 -8.95 20.30
CA MET A 141 -15.50 -9.79 19.55
C MET A 141 -14.37 -8.95 18.95
N MET A 142 -13.13 -9.45 19.10
CA MET A 142 -11.96 -8.86 18.46
C MET A 142 -12.08 -8.95 16.94
N ARG A 143 -11.84 -7.84 16.27
CA ARG A 143 -11.76 -7.70 14.81
C ARG A 143 -10.38 -7.22 14.41
N SER A 144 -9.94 -7.63 13.23
CA SER A 144 -8.65 -7.21 12.68
C SER A 144 -8.76 -6.75 11.23
N GLY A 145 -7.78 -5.98 10.77
CA GLY A 145 -7.67 -5.56 9.38
C GLY A 145 -6.30 -4.98 9.08
N LEU A 146 -6.07 -4.63 7.82
CA LEU A 146 -4.79 -4.12 7.33
C LEU A 146 -5.00 -2.81 6.60
N LEU A 147 -4.13 -1.85 6.90
CA LEU A 147 -4.04 -0.60 6.15
C LEU A 147 -2.76 -0.60 5.33
N LYS A 148 -2.90 -0.21 4.06
CA LYS A 148 -1.78 0.05 3.16
C LYS A 148 -1.69 1.53 2.83
N LEU A 149 -0.50 2.10 2.87
CA LEU A 149 -0.21 3.44 2.38
C LEU A 149 0.15 3.38 0.88
N TYR A 150 -0.44 4.30 0.13
CA TYR A 150 -0.17 4.50 -1.29
C TYR A 150 0.32 5.94 -1.49
N PHE A 151 1.47 6.07 -2.16
CA PHE A 151 2.10 7.35 -2.44
C PHE A 151 2.21 7.54 -3.95
N SER A 152 1.45 8.49 -4.50
CA SER A 152 1.55 8.89 -5.89
C SER A 152 1.05 10.32 -6.09
N LYS A 153 1.97 11.24 -6.39
CA LYS A 153 1.63 12.64 -6.63
C LYS A 153 0.88 12.87 -7.95
N HIS A 154 1.22 12.10 -8.99
CA HIS A 154 0.73 12.32 -10.36
C HIS A 154 -0.24 11.25 -10.86
N THR A 155 -0.42 10.18 -10.11
CA THR A 155 -1.31 9.08 -10.48
C THR A 155 -2.07 8.64 -9.24
N PRO A 156 -2.99 9.50 -8.73
CA PRO A 156 -3.83 9.14 -7.61
C PRO A 156 -4.68 7.92 -7.95
N LEU A 157 -5.06 7.16 -6.92
CA LEU A 157 -5.98 6.03 -7.10
C LEU A 157 -7.36 6.53 -7.51
N ASP A 158 -7.93 5.88 -8.52
CA ASP A 158 -9.36 5.96 -8.80
C ASP A 158 -10.13 4.91 -7.99
N GLU A 159 -11.46 4.98 -8.03
CA GLU A 159 -12.31 4.04 -7.29
C GLU A 159 -12.00 2.58 -7.63
N ARG A 160 -11.77 2.29 -8.92
CA ARG A 160 -11.59 0.90 -9.38
C ARG A 160 -10.27 0.33 -8.89
N SER A 161 -9.16 1.04 -9.12
CA SER A 161 -7.81 0.63 -8.71
C SER A 161 -7.68 0.57 -7.19
N GLY A 162 -8.23 1.54 -6.46
CA GLY A 162 -8.29 1.53 -5.00
C GLY A 162 -9.05 0.32 -4.47
N GLN A 163 -10.24 0.03 -5.01
CA GLN A 163 -11.02 -1.15 -4.61
C GLN A 163 -10.34 -2.48 -4.97
N TYR A 164 -9.60 -2.57 -6.09
CA TYR A 164 -8.83 -3.77 -6.41
C TYR A 164 -7.70 -3.99 -5.41
N ILE A 165 -6.94 -2.94 -5.05
CA ILE A 165 -5.89 -3.05 -4.03
C ILE A 165 -6.49 -3.47 -2.69
N ALA A 166 -7.58 -2.83 -2.26
CA ALA A 166 -8.25 -3.17 -1.01
C ALA A 166 -8.82 -4.60 -1.01
N THR A 167 -9.31 -5.09 -2.14
CA THR A 167 -9.80 -6.47 -2.30
C THR A 167 -8.66 -7.48 -2.15
N VAL A 168 -7.52 -7.25 -2.80
CA VAL A 168 -6.33 -8.12 -2.63
C VAL A 168 -5.81 -8.06 -1.20
N LEU A 169 -5.85 -6.88 -0.57
CA LEU A 169 -5.46 -6.68 0.81
C LEU A 169 -6.39 -7.42 1.79
N GLN A 170 -7.70 -7.48 1.52
CA GLN A 170 -8.64 -8.27 2.30
C GLN A 170 -8.29 -9.76 2.21
N ARG A 171 -8.15 -10.28 0.99
CA ARG A 171 -7.81 -11.70 0.80
C ARG A 171 -6.52 -12.06 1.54
N TYR A 172 -5.54 -11.17 1.46
CA TYR A 172 -4.29 -11.31 2.20
C TYR A 172 -4.48 -11.26 3.72
N ALA A 173 -5.32 -10.34 4.23
CA ALA A 173 -5.65 -10.29 5.65
C ALA A 173 -6.30 -11.59 6.12
N GLU A 174 -7.25 -12.14 5.35
CA GLU A 174 -7.95 -13.38 5.68
C GLU A 174 -6.98 -14.57 5.78
N GLU A 175 -6.01 -14.65 4.86
CA GLU A 175 -5.00 -15.72 4.88
C GLU A 175 -3.94 -15.57 5.98
N ARG A 176 -3.67 -14.34 6.45
CA ARG A 176 -2.53 -14.07 7.35
C ARG A 176 -2.94 -13.73 8.78
N LEU A 177 -4.15 -13.26 8.99
CA LEU A 177 -4.65 -12.80 10.29
C LEU A 177 -5.66 -13.77 10.93
N GLU A 178 -5.89 -14.95 10.36
CA GLU A 178 -6.83 -15.93 10.91
C GLU A 178 -6.57 -16.25 12.39
N GLN A 179 -5.29 -16.33 12.80
CA GLN A 179 -4.89 -16.51 14.21
C GLN A 179 -5.01 -15.25 15.09
N ARG A 180 -5.30 -14.09 14.50
CA ARG A 180 -5.32 -12.76 15.14
C ARG A 180 -6.74 -12.18 15.26
N GLY A 181 -7.78 -12.97 14.95
CA GLY A 181 -9.20 -12.62 15.01
C GLY A 181 -9.82 -12.40 13.63
N PRO A 182 -11.15 -12.55 13.47
CA PRO A 182 -11.81 -12.43 12.18
C PRO A 182 -11.56 -11.06 11.54
N VAL A 183 -11.29 -11.08 10.23
CA VAL A 183 -11.05 -9.86 9.47
C VAL A 183 -12.35 -9.08 9.29
N ASP A 184 -12.32 -7.78 9.59
CA ASP A 184 -13.40 -6.85 9.31
C ASP A 184 -13.03 -5.98 8.11
N SER A 185 -13.81 -6.05 7.03
CA SER A 185 -13.55 -5.31 5.80
C SER A 185 -13.54 -3.78 5.99
N ARG A 186 -14.16 -3.26 7.06
CA ARG A 186 -14.12 -1.84 7.42
C ARG A 186 -12.75 -1.41 7.93
N LEU A 187 -11.96 -2.36 8.45
CA LEU A 187 -10.58 -2.18 8.91
C LEU A 187 -9.56 -2.51 7.82
N VAL A 188 -10.01 -2.88 6.61
CA VAL A 188 -9.13 -3.18 5.49
C VAL A 188 -9.23 -2.09 4.43
N GLY A 189 -8.11 -1.48 4.10
CA GLY A 189 -8.10 -0.45 3.06
C GLY A 189 -6.72 0.00 2.59
N VAL A 190 -6.74 0.75 1.50
CA VAL A 190 -5.58 1.49 1.00
C VAL A 190 -5.84 2.99 1.12
N PHE A 191 -4.91 3.70 1.72
CA PHE A 191 -4.95 5.16 1.86
C PHE A 191 -4.00 5.80 0.85
N ASP A 192 -4.56 6.54 -0.10
CA ASP A 192 -3.80 7.41 -0.98
C ASP A 192 -3.44 8.70 -0.23
N VAL A 193 -2.16 8.80 0.14
CA VAL A 193 -1.66 9.89 0.98
C VAL A 193 -1.73 11.24 0.27
N PHE A 194 -1.47 11.29 -1.04
CA PHE A 194 -1.48 12.54 -1.78
C PHE A 194 -2.90 12.98 -2.12
N ALA A 195 -3.79 12.03 -2.44
CA ALA A 195 -5.20 12.32 -2.68
C ALA A 195 -6.01 12.52 -1.39
N GLY A 196 -5.47 12.14 -0.22
CA GLY A 196 -6.15 12.22 1.07
C GLY A 196 -7.37 11.31 1.15
N ARG A 197 -7.33 10.13 0.50
CA ARG A 197 -8.51 9.29 0.30
C ARG A 197 -8.27 7.83 0.72
N LEU A 198 -9.18 7.31 1.52
CA LEU A 198 -9.22 5.90 1.92
C LEU A 198 -10.17 5.11 1.02
N PHE A 199 -9.67 3.99 0.48
CA PHE A 199 -10.47 3.01 -0.25
C PHE A 199 -10.57 1.73 0.57
N GLN A 200 -11.78 1.40 1.00
CA GLN A 200 -12.05 0.19 1.79
C GLN A 200 -12.32 -1.02 0.90
N ALA A 201 -12.08 -2.22 1.44
CA ALA A 201 -12.42 -3.45 0.76
C ALA A 201 -13.95 -3.56 0.61
N PRO A 202 -14.48 -3.79 -0.62
CA PRO A 202 -15.92 -3.94 -0.81
C PRO A 202 -16.42 -5.22 -0.16
N ARG A 203 -17.70 -5.29 0.25
CA ARG A 203 -18.26 -6.54 0.82
C ARG A 203 -18.34 -7.68 -0.21
N ALA A 204 -18.71 -7.36 -1.44
CA ALA A 204 -18.80 -8.33 -2.54
C ALA A 204 -17.50 -8.35 -3.35
N GLN A 205 -16.64 -9.33 -3.08
CA GLN A 205 -15.26 -9.36 -3.63
C GLN A 205 -15.06 -10.37 -4.74
N GLN A 206 -15.96 -11.36 -4.90
CA GLN A 206 -15.75 -12.51 -5.78
C GLN A 206 -15.42 -12.10 -7.23
N ARG A 207 -16.18 -11.15 -7.79
CA ARG A 207 -15.93 -10.66 -9.15
C ARG A 207 -14.57 -9.98 -9.28
N ARG A 208 -14.19 -9.15 -8.31
CA ARG A 208 -12.89 -8.46 -8.30
C ARG A 208 -11.74 -9.43 -8.14
N MET A 209 -11.88 -10.44 -7.29
CA MET A 209 -10.87 -11.50 -7.16
C MET A 209 -10.73 -12.34 -8.44
N ASN A 210 -11.82 -12.56 -9.17
CA ASN A 210 -11.74 -13.20 -10.48
C ASN A 210 -10.98 -12.33 -11.50
N ASP A 211 -11.26 -11.02 -11.56
CA ASP A 211 -10.51 -10.09 -12.42
C ASP A 211 -9.01 -10.09 -12.05
N VAL A 212 -8.69 -10.07 -10.75
CA VAL A 212 -7.32 -10.14 -10.24
C VAL A 212 -6.64 -11.44 -10.67
N ARG A 213 -7.32 -12.59 -10.55
CA ARG A 213 -6.80 -13.89 -11.01
C ARG A 213 -6.48 -13.86 -12.50
N LEU A 214 -7.41 -13.39 -13.34
CA LEU A 214 -7.22 -13.28 -14.79
C LEU A 214 -6.04 -12.34 -15.14
N ALA A 215 -5.89 -11.23 -14.41
CA ALA A 215 -4.74 -10.34 -14.60
C ALA A 215 -3.42 -11.00 -14.21
N CYS A 216 -3.39 -11.80 -13.14
CA CYS A 216 -2.22 -12.59 -12.77
C CYS A 216 -1.87 -13.62 -13.86
N GLU A 217 -2.84 -14.30 -14.44
CA GLU A 217 -2.63 -15.22 -15.58
C GLU A 217 -2.02 -14.48 -16.79
N GLU A 218 -2.54 -13.30 -17.12
CA GLU A 218 -1.99 -12.46 -18.20
C GLU A 218 -0.54 -12.03 -17.89
N ILE A 219 -0.24 -11.65 -16.65
CA ILE A 219 1.11 -11.26 -16.21
C ILE A 219 2.06 -12.45 -16.31
N ALA A 220 1.68 -13.62 -15.79
CA ALA A 220 2.51 -14.82 -15.83
C ALA A 220 2.83 -15.22 -17.28
N ALA A 221 1.82 -15.26 -18.16
CA ALA A 221 1.99 -15.61 -19.57
C ALA A 221 2.90 -14.64 -20.35
N ARG A 222 3.00 -13.38 -19.91
CA ARG A 222 3.79 -12.34 -20.57
C ARG A 222 5.15 -12.09 -19.91
N TRP A 223 5.47 -12.80 -18.83
CA TRP A 223 6.65 -12.51 -18.02
C TRP A 223 7.96 -12.81 -18.75
N ASP A 224 8.00 -13.91 -19.52
CA ASP A 224 9.19 -14.32 -20.27
C ASP A 224 9.35 -13.60 -21.61
N VAL A 225 8.28 -12.97 -22.09
CA VAL A 225 8.26 -12.21 -23.36
C VAL A 225 8.84 -10.80 -23.19
N HIS A 226 8.98 -10.33 -21.95
CA HIS A 226 9.38 -8.96 -21.59
C HIS A 226 10.57 -8.94 -20.65
#